data_AF-K2EDW8-F1
#
_entry.id   AF-K2EDW8-F1
#
_cell.length_a   1.000
_cell.length_b   1.000
_cell.length_c   1.000
_cell.angle_alpha   90.00
_cell.angle_beta   90.00
_cell.angle_gamma   90.00
#
_symmetry.space_group_name_H-M   'P 1'
#
loop_
_entity.id
_entity.type
_entity.pdbx_description
1 polymer ?
#
loop_
_entity_poly.entity_id
_entity_poly.type
_entity_poly.pdbx_seq_one_letter_code
_entity_poly.pdbx_strand_id
1 'polypeptide(L)'
;MGQLTDTLSKYWEKIQGSLFSWLEEELDPLTEKQQQLVSILEVVRIEDFLPCYYGCEGRPQKTRSAIARSFVVKMVYNLDTTTFLIDRLKSDKSLRRICGWESLPELPSEATFSRAFTEFAQTGLPQSAHEALILKTLKNEIVLHNSRDSTAIEARERPQTKTKDKAIQNSEDRDRGLELKKKGRPKKGQERAKPEPTRIDRQKTMTLEEMLADLPTACDKG
;
A
#
# COMPACT_ATOMS: atom_id res chain seq x y z
N MET A 1 5.07 15.41 20.72
CA MET A 1 5.56 16.30 19.66
C MET A 1 6.93 16.91 19.97
N GLY A 2 7.17 17.53 21.14
CA GLY A 2 8.46 18.18 21.42
C GLY A 2 9.68 17.24 21.50
N GLN A 3 9.51 16.02 22.03
CA GLN A 3 10.64 15.09 22.18
C GLN A 3 11.14 14.55 20.83
N LEU A 4 10.22 14.38 19.87
CA LEU A 4 10.55 13.89 18.54
C LEU A 4 11.23 14.98 17.70
N THR A 5 10.75 16.23 17.77
CA THR A 5 11.42 17.36 17.14
C THR A 5 12.80 17.60 17.73
N ASP A 6 12.95 17.51 19.05
CA ASP A 6 14.25 17.72 19.72
C ASP A 6 15.27 16.64 19.37
N THR A 7 14.85 15.38 19.27
CA THR A 7 15.74 14.28 18.89
C THR A 7 16.15 14.40 17.43
N LEU A 8 15.20 14.61 16.51
CA LEU A 8 15.50 14.78 15.09
C LEU A 8 16.36 16.02 14.83
N SER A 9 16.11 17.15 15.50
CA SER A 9 16.93 18.36 15.37
C SER A 9 18.37 18.12 15.83
N LYS A 10 18.58 17.43 16.96
CA LYS A 10 19.94 17.05 17.42
C LYS A 10 20.66 16.12 16.44
N TYR A 11 19.96 15.14 15.87
CA TYR A 11 20.54 14.29 14.82
C TYR A 11 20.90 15.12 13.60
N TRP A 12 20.02 16.03 13.19
CA TRP A 12 20.21 16.86 12.00
C TRP A 12 21.39 17.82 12.13
N GLU A 13 21.52 18.51 13.27
CA GLU A 13 22.68 19.36 13.58
C GLU A 13 23.99 18.56 13.51
N LYS A 14 24.01 17.34 14.08
CA LYS A 14 25.18 16.46 14.03
C LYS A 14 25.49 16.01 12.60
N ILE A 15 24.47 15.64 11.83
CA ILE A 15 24.62 15.18 10.45
C ILE A 15 25.18 16.31 9.56
N GLN A 16 24.59 17.51 9.62
CA GLN A 16 25.02 18.64 8.82
C GLN A 16 26.40 19.18 9.26
N GLY A 17 26.62 19.33 10.58
CA GLY A 17 27.82 19.98 11.10
C GLY A 17 29.06 19.09 11.17
N SER A 18 28.91 17.76 11.24
CA SER A 18 30.06 16.85 11.39
C SER A 18 30.11 15.76 10.32
N LEU A 19 29.00 15.06 10.07
CA LEU A 19 29.01 13.88 9.20
C LEU A 19 29.24 14.24 7.73
N PHE A 20 28.50 15.20 7.19
CA PHE A 20 28.64 15.58 5.78
C PHE A 20 29.96 16.28 5.49
N SER A 21 30.41 17.19 6.36
CA SER A 21 31.72 17.84 6.21
C SER A 21 32.84 16.80 6.15
N TRP A 22 32.84 15.83 7.07
CA TRP A 22 33.84 14.74 7.06
C TRP A 22 33.71 13.85 5.83
N LEU A 23 32.48 13.54 5.40
CA LEU A 23 32.25 12.65 4.28
C LEU A 23 32.61 13.30 2.93
N GLU A 24 32.43 14.61 2.79
CA GLU A 24 32.83 15.40 1.61
C GLU A 24 34.34 15.62 1.52
N GLU A 25 35.09 15.48 2.62
CA GLU A 25 36.56 15.46 2.59
C GLU A 25 37.10 14.15 1.98
N GLU A 26 36.44 13.02 2.24
CA GLU A 26 36.85 11.68 1.78
C GLU A 26 36.20 11.26 0.44
N LEU A 27 35.03 11.81 0.13
CA LEU A 27 34.25 11.52 -1.07
C LEU A 27 34.20 12.73 -2.01
N ASP A 28 33.78 12.46 -3.25
CA ASP A 28 33.36 13.53 -4.16
C ASP A 28 32.11 14.25 -3.59
N PRO A 29 31.88 15.53 -3.92
CA PRO A 29 30.75 16.31 -3.41
C PRO A 29 29.43 15.55 -3.50
N LEU A 30 28.72 15.48 -2.38
CA LEU A 30 27.51 14.67 -2.26
C LEU A 30 26.32 15.39 -2.90
N THR A 31 25.58 14.66 -3.71
CA THR A 31 24.28 15.14 -4.22
C THR A 31 23.24 15.17 -3.09
N GLU A 32 22.21 16.00 -3.21
CA GLU A 32 21.12 16.10 -2.23
C GLU A 32 20.47 14.72 -1.93
N LYS A 33 20.27 13.89 -2.97
CA LYS A 33 19.76 12.53 -2.80
C LYS A 33 20.70 11.63 -2.02
N GLN A 34 22.01 11.78 -2.19
CA GLN A 34 23.00 11.01 -1.43
C GLN A 34 23.06 11.48 0.03
N GLN A 35 22.95 12.78 0.29
CA GLN A 35 22.84 13.31 1.65
C GLN A 35 21.58 12.80 2.35
N GLN A 36 20.44 12.78 1.64
CA GLN A 36 19.21 12.17 2.15
C GLN A 36 19.40 10.70 2.51
N LEU A 37 20.03 9.92 1.62
CA LEU A 37 20.34 8.51 1.87
C LEU A 37 21.21 8.33 3.12
N VAL A 38 22.30 9.08 3.24
CA VAL A 38 23.21 8.99 4.40
C VAL A 38 22.47 9.32 5.69
N SER A 39 21.60 10.34 5.67
CA SER A 39 20.75 10.69 6.82
C SER A 39 19.84 9.54 7.23
N ILE A 40 19.20 8.87 6.26
CA ILE A 40 18.34 7.72 6.51
C ILE A 40 19.15 6.57 7.12
N LEU A 41 20.32 6.26 6.56
CA LEU A 41 21.18 5.18 7.07
C LEU A 41 21.64 5.46 8.50
N GLU A 42 21.98 6.70 8.83
CA GLU A 42 22.43 7.08 10.18
C GLU A 42 21.29 7.02 11.23
N VAL A 43 20.06 7.37 10.84
CA VAL A 43 18.89 7.31 11.72
C VAL A 43 18.39 5.88 11.91
N VAL A 44 18.27 5.12 10.81
CA VAL A 44 17.69 3.77 10.82
C VAL A 44 18.68 2.73 11.31
N ARG A 45 19.98 2.87 10.98
CA ARG A 45 21.05 1.92 11.30
C ARG A 45 20.64 0.47 11.04
N ILE A 46 20.26 0.21 9.79
CA ILE A 46 19.67 -1.06 9.36
C ILE A 46 20.54 -2.28 9.67
N GLU A 47 21.85 -2.08 9.82
CA GLU A 47 22.84 -3.10 10.14
C GLU A 47 22.72 -3.66 11.55
N ASP A 48 22.22 -2.88 12.50
CA ASP A 48 22.06 -3.28 13.90
C ASP A 48 21.00 -4.40 14.03
N PHE A 49 20.14 -4.56 13.02
CA PHE A 49 19.07 -5.56 12.96
C PHE A 49 19.46 -6.80 12.14
N LEU A 50 20.69 -6.88 11.64
CA LEU A 50 21.17 -8.09 10.98
C LEU A 50 21.42 -9.20 12.00
N PRO A 51 21.10 -10.46 11.66
CA PRO A 51 21.38 -11.57 12.55
C PRO A 51 22.89 -11.68 12.77
N CYS A 52 23.28 -11.90 14.04
CA CYS A 52 24.66 -12.14 14.40
C CYS A 52 25.06 -13.57 13.96
N TYR A 53 25.95 -13.69 12.99
CA TYR A 53 26.46 -14.99 12.51
C TYR A 53 27.66 -15.51 13.31
N TYR A 54 27.91 -14.96 14.50
CA TYR A 54 29.06 -15.36 15.32
C TYR A 54 28.84 -16.79 15.85
N GLY A 55 29.71 -17.73 15.45
CA GLY A 55 29.63 -19.14 15.86
C GLY A 55 28.80 -20.05 14.95
N CYS A 56 28.26 -19.54 13.84
CA CYS A 56 27.65 -20.40 12.81
C CYS A 56 28.72 -21.11 11.98
N GLU A 57 28.50 -22.38 11.66
CA GLU A 57 29.38 -23.12 10.74
C GLU A 57 29.33 -22.52 9.33
N GLY A 58 30.49 -22.26 8.74
CA GLY A 58 30.62 -21.75 7.37
C GLY A 58 31.37 -20.41 7.26
N ARG A 59 31.38 -19.84 6.04
CA ARG A 59 32.05 -18.57 5.75
C ARG A 59 31.21 -17.39 6.27
N PRO A 60 31.74 -16.53 7.14
CA PRO A 60 31.05 -15.33 7.60
C PRO A 60 30.67 -14.44 6.41
N GLN A 61 29.43 -13.98 6.40
CA GLN A 61 28.91 -13.14 5.32
C GLN A 61 29.32 -11.68 5.53
N LYS A 62 30.62 -11.38 5.35
CA LYS A 62 31.23 -10.05 5.59
C LYS A 62 30.53 -8.89 4.85
N THR A 63 29.81 -9.18 3.77
CA THR A 63 29.16 -8.18 2.91
C THR A 63 27.70 -7.91 3.28
N ARG A 64 27.12 -8.57 4.31
CA ARG A 64 25.68 -8.44 4.62
C ARG A 64 25.27 -7.03 5.01
N SER A 65 26.07 -6.35 5.82
CA SER A 65 25.85 -4.94 6.19
C SER A 65 25.76 -4.04 4.96
N ALA A 66 26.70 -4.18 4.01
CA ALA A 66 26.70 -3.41 2.78
C ALA A 66 25.49 -3.73 1.89
N ILE A 67 25.08 -5.00 1.82
CA ILE A 67 23.87 -5.40 1.09
C ILE A 67 22.61 -4.82 1.77
N ALA A 68 22.55 -4.78 3.10
CA ALA A 68 21.44 -4.15 3.83
C ALA A 68 21.36 -2.64 3.56
N ARG A 69 22.50 -1.93 3.55
CA ARG A 69 22.52 -0.51 3.14
C ARG A 69 22.03 -0.32 1.70
N SER A 70 22.47 -1.19 0.78
CA SER A 70 22.02 -1.11 -0.62
C SER A 70 20.54 -1.43 -0.80
N PHE A 71 19.93 -2.20 0.12
CA PHE A 71 18.49 -2.41 0.14
C PHE A 71 17.75 -1.11 0.43
N VAL A 72 18.26 -0.30 1.36
CA VAL A 72 17.74 1.06 1.61
C VAL A 72 17.93 1.95 0.38
N VAL A 73 19.08 1.87 -0.29
CA VAL A 73 19.32 2.59 -1.56
C VAL A 73 18.26 2.26 -2.60
N LYS A 74 17.95 0.97 -2.78
CA LYS A 74 16.90 0.52 -3.71
C LYS A 74 15.57 1.23 -3.46
N MET A 75 15.22 1.42 -2.18
CA MET A 75 13.97 2.09 -1.79
C MET A 75 14.06 3.61 -1.99
N VAL A 76 15.13 4.28 -1.53
CA VAL A 76 15.28 5.75 -1.66
C VAL A 76 15.33 6.20 -3.11
N TYR A 77 15.96 5.40 -3.97
CA TYR A 77 16.06 5.70 -5.39
C TYR A 77 14.89 5.16 -6.22
N ASN A 78 13.89 4.51 -5.59
CA ASN A 78 12.75 3.88 -6.26
C ASN A 78 13.17 2.98 -7.42
N LEU A 79 14.13 2.08 -7.16
CA LEU A 79 14.65 1.17 -8.18
C LEU A 79 13.81 -0.11 -8.20
N ASP A 80 13.28 -0.45 -9.37
CA ASP A 80 12.40 -1.60 -9.53
C ASP A 80 13.14 -2.94 -9.37
N THR A 81 14.26 -3.09 -10.09
CA THR A 81 15.01 -4.36 -10.18
C THR A 81 16.34 -4.34 -9.44
N THR A 82 16.84 -5.53 -9.08
CA THR A 82 18.17 -5.74 -8.52
C THR A 82 19.29 -5.46 -9.51
N THR A 83 19.07 -5.74 -10.79
CA THR A 83 20.00 -5.39 -11.88
C THR A 83 20.26 -3.90 -11.92
N PHE A 84 19.20 -3.09 -11.88
CA PHE A 84 19.30 -1.64 -11.97
C PHE A 84 20.02 -1.03 -10.76
N LEU A 85 19.80 -1.61 -9.56
CA LEU A 85 20.59 -1.27 -8.36
C LEU A 85 22.08 -1.54 -8.58
N ILE A 86 22.44 -2.73 -9.08
CA ILE A 86 23.84 -3.11 -9.29
C ILE A 86 24.50 -2.21 -10.35
N ASP A 87 23.79 -1.92 -11.44
CA ASP A 87 24.32 -1.04 -12.49
C ASP A 87 24.53 0.37 -11.97
N ARG A 88 23.60 0.88 -11.15
CA ARG A 88 23.77 2.18 -10.48
C ARG A 88 24.98 2.19 -9.53
N LEU A 89 25.19 1.12 -8.75
CA LEU A 89 26.35 0.99 -7.86
C LEU A 89 27.68 0.87 -8.62
N LYS A 90 27.66 0.35 -9.85
CA LYS A 90 28.85 0.34 -10.72
C LYS A 90 29.17 1.74 -11.24
N SER A 91 28.15 2.46 -11.71
CA SER A 91 28.30 3.82 -12.26
C SER A 91 28.70 4.85 -11.22
N ASP A 92 28.02 4.88 -10.07
CA ASP A 92 28.20 5.91 -9.05
C ASP A 92 29.17 5.47 -7.95
N LYS A 93 30.40 6.00 -7.99
CA LYS A 93 31.44 5.71 -6.98
C LYS A 93 31.04 6.14 -5.57
N SER A 94 30.49 7.35 -5.40
CA SER A 94 30.09 7.86 -4.07
C SER A 94 28.96 7.02 -3.46
N LEU A 95 27.96 6.63 -4.27
CA LEU A 95 26.87 5.78 -3.83
C LEU A 95 27.37 4.40 -3.38
N ARG A 96 28.31 3.82 -4.13
CA ARG A 96 28.95 2.55 -3.79
C ARG A 96 29.71 2.63 -2.46
N ARG A 97 30.47 3.71 -2.23
CA ARG A 97 31.19 3.95 -0.98
C ARG A 97 30.26 4.18 0.21
N ILE A 98 29.16 4.90 0.04
CA ILE A 98 28.13 5.07 1.08
C ILE A 98 27.58 3.71 1.52
N CYS A 99 27.36 2.80 0.57
CA CYS A 99 26.93 1.44 0.89
C CYS A 99 28.01 0.59 1.57
N GLY A 100 29.27 1.04 1.62
CA GLY A 100 30.38 0.32 2.26
C GLY A 100 31.24 -0.54 1.31
N TRP A 101 31.19 -0.29 0.00
CA TRP A 101 32.10 -0.90 -0.97
C TRP A 101 33.12 0.13 -1.48
N GLU A 102 34.40 -0.19 -1.36
CA GLU A 102 35.46 0.72 -1.81
C GLU A 102 35.74 0.52 -3.30
N SER A 103 35.80 -0.74 -3.73
CA SER A 103 36.19 -1.14 -5.07
C SER A 103 35.07 -1.85 -5.84
N LEU A 104 35.13 -1.82 -7.18
CA LEU A 104 34.17 -2.53 -8.03
C LEU A 104 34.20 -4.06 -7.85
N PRO A 105 35.36 -4.72 -7.68
CA PRO A 105 35.42 -6.19 -7.52
C PRO A 105 34.76 -6.72 -6.24
N GLU A 106 34.60 -5.87 -5.22
CA GLU A 106 33.91 -6.25 -3.98
C GLU A 106 32.39 -6.40 -4.16
N LEU A 107 31.83 -5.84 -5.23
CA LEU A 107 30.40 -5.84 -5.47
C LEU A 107 29.91 -7.28 -5.75
N PRO A 108 29.00 -7.84 -4.93
CA PRO A 108 28.50 -9.19 -5.14
C PRO A 108 27.71 -9.34 -6.45
N SER A 109 27.58 -10.59 -6.91
CA SER A 109 26.72 -10.93 -8.04
C SER A 109 25.24 -10.72 -7.72
N GLU A 110 24.42 -10.53 -8.76
CA GLU A 110 22.97 -10.36 -8.63
C GLU A 110 22.31 -11.49 -7.84
N ALA A 111 22.70 -12.75 -8.09
CA ALA A 111 22.18 -13.88 -7.36
C ALA A 111 22.40 -13.77 -5.84
N THR A 112 23.49 -13.11 -5.41
CA THR A 112 23.79 -12.89 -4.00
C THR A 112 22.90 -11.81 -3.39
N PHE A 113 22.63 -10.72 -4.13
CA PHE A 113 21.67 -9.69 -3.73
C PHE A 113 20.26 -10.27 -3.61
N SER A 114 19.81 -11.01 -4.62
CA SER A 114 18.48 -11.61 -4.63
C SER A 114 18.27 -12.53 -3.42
N ARG A 115 19.22 -13.45 -3.16
CA ARG A 115 19.19 -14.30 -1.96
C ARG A 115 19.14 -13.49 -0.66
N ALA A 116 19.93 -12.42 -0.56
CA ALA A 116 19.94 -11.54 0.61
C ALA A 116 18.58 -10.86 0.83
N PHE A 117 17.98 -10.35 -0.24
CA PHE A 117 16.70 -9.63 -0.15
C PHE A 117 15.56 -10.57 0.20
N THR A 118 15.59 -11.81 -0.31
CA THR A 118 14.66 -12.86 0.13
C THR A 118 14.81 -13.13 1.63
N GLU A 119 16.04 -13.26 2.12
CA GLU A 119 16.32 -13.46 3.56
C GLU A 119 15.82 -12.27 4.40
N PHE A 120 16.08 -11.03 3.97
CA PHE A 120 15.61 -9.82 4.66
C PHE A 120 14.08 -9.72 4.71
N ALA A 121 13.41 -10.14 3.63
CA ALA A 121 11.96 -10.19 3.58
C ALA A 121 11.39 -11.28 4.51
N GLN A 122 12.02 -12.45 4.56
CA GLN A 122 11.62 -13.55 5.45
C GLN A 122 11.82 -13.21 6.93
N THR A 123 12.93 -12.55 7.25
CA THR A 123 13.27 -12.14 8.63
C THR A 123 12.54 -10.87 9.07
N GLY A 124 11.93 -10.13 8.15
CA GLY A 124 11.25 -8.88 8.47
C GLY A 124 12.21 -7.79 8.93
N LEU A 125 13.42 -7.74 8.36
CA LEU A 125 14.46 -6.79 8.76
C LEU A 125 14.02 -5.31 8.67
N PRO A 126 13.33 -4.85 7.60
CA PRO A 126 12.80 -3.48 7.55
C PRO A 126 11.74 -3.22 8.61
N GLN A 127 10.87 -4.20 8.89
CA GLN A 127 9.82 -4.09 9.89
C GLN A 127 10.43 -3.95 11.29
N SER A 128 11.45 -4.75 11.60
CA SER A 128 12.16 -4.72 12.87
C SER A 128 12.86 -3.37 13.10
N ALA A 129 13.54 -2.86 12.07
CA ALA A 129 14.20 -1.55 12.14
C ALA A 129 13.18 -0.41 12.31
N HIS A 130 12.06 -0.48 11.61
CA HIS A 130 10.98 0.49 11.72
C HIS A 130 10.31 0.45 13.10
N GLU A 131 10.02 -0.74 13.62
CA GLU A 131 9.47 -0.92 14.97
C GLU A 131 10.41 -0.32 16.03
N ALA A 132 11.70 -0.62 15.95
CA ALA A 132 12.69 -0.07 16.87
C ALA A 132 12.78 1.47 16.80
N LEU A 133 12.68 2.05 15.60
CA LEU A 133 12.64 3.49 15.42
C LEU A 133 11.39 4.11 16.07
N ILE A 134 10.22 3.49 15.87
CA ILE A 134 8.97 3.92 16.52
C ILE A 134 9.11 3.83 18.04
N LEU A 135 9.59 2.71 18.58
CA LEU A 135 9.76 2.55 20.02
C LEU A 135 10.78 3.53 20.61
N LYS A 136 11.82 3.89 19.86
CA LYS A 136 12.81 4.87 20.30
C LYS A 136 12.26 6.30 20.34
N THR A 137 11.37 6.64 19.40
CA THR A 137 10.92 8.03 19.19
C THR A 137 9.54 8.32 19.78
N LEU A 138 8.63 7.35 19.75
CA LEU A 138 7.21 7.53 20.03
C LEU A 138 6.71 6.71 21.23
N LYS A 139 7.56 5.93 21.92
CA LYS A 139 7.12 5.06 23.04
C LYS A 139 6.36 5.79 24.15
N ASN A 140 6.71 7.05 24.43
CA ASN A 140 6.08 7.84 25.48
C ASN A 140 5.01 8.80 24.93
N GLU A 141 4.78 8.80 23.62
CA GLU A 141 3.82 9.69 22.97
C GLU A 141 2.54 8.94 22.61
N ILE A 142 1.40 9.51 22.95
CA ILE A 142 0.10 8.99 22.51
C ILE A 142 -0.14 9.52 21.10
N VAL A 143 0.02 8.64 20.11
CA VAL A 143 -0.26 8.96 18.71
C VAL A 143 -1.72 8.60 18.41
N LEU A 144 -2.57 9.64 18.35
CA LEU A 144 -4.01 9.56 18.05
C LEU A 144 -4.86 8.80 19.09
N HIS A 145 -6.16 9.09 19.11
CA HIS A 145 -7.14 8.25 19.77
C HIS A 145 -7.58 7.14 18.81
N ASN A 146 -7.31 5.88 19.12
CA ASN A 146 -7.90 4.78 18.37
C ASN A 146 -9.34 4.55 18.88
N SER A 147 -10.29 5.37 18.44
CA SER A 147 -11.72 5.19 18.73
C SER A 147 -12.29 4.07 17.87
N ARG A 148 -11.89 2.83 18.15
CA ARG A 148 -12.52 1.62 17.57
C ARG A 148 -13.79 1.32 18.33
N ASP A 149 -14.87 1.96 17.89
CA ASP A 149 -16.21 1.52 18.29
C ASP A 149 -16.49 0.17 17.62
N SER A 150 -16.44 -0.90 18.42
CA SER A 150 -16.73 -2.27 17.98
C SER A 150 -18.19 -2.64 18.23
N THR A 151 -19.08 -1.65 18.40
CA THR A 151 -20.51 -1.92 18.48
C THR A 151 -20.98 -2.53 17.17
N ALA A 152 -21.60 -3.70 17.27
CA ALA A 152 -22.29 -4.32 16.15
C ALA A 152 -23.49 -3.43 15.79
N ILE A 153 -23.32 -2.58 14.79
CA ILE A 153 -24.43 -1.84 14.20
C ILE A 153 -25.16 -2.83 13.30
N GLU A 154 -26.43 -3.09 13.57
CA GLU A 154 -27.31 -3.85 12.66
C GLU A 154 -27.53 -3.04 11.37
N ALA A 155 -26.59 -3.13 10.43
CA ALA A 155 -26.73 -2.52 9.12
C ALA A 155 -27.74 -3.32 8.28
N ARG A 156 -28.81 -2.66 7.80
CA ARG A 156 -29.80 -3.23 6.86
C ARG A 156 -29.29 -3.26 5.41
N GLU A 157 -28.05 -3.68 5.19
CA GLU A 157 -27.33 -3.34 3.95
C GLU A 157 -27.07 -4.51 3.00
N ARG A 158 -27.66 -5.69 3.24
CA ARG A 158 -27.69 -6.72 2.20
C ARG A 158 -28.91 -6.51 1.33
N PRO A 159 -28.76 -6.09 0.05
CA PRO A 159 -29.89 -5.98 -0.85
C PRO A 159 -30.51 -7.37 -0.98
N GLN A 160 -31.81 -7.45 -0.69
CA GLN A 160 -32.49 -8.73 -0.79
C GLN A 160 -32.60 -9.12 -2.26
N THR A 161 -32.17 -10.33 -2.57
CA THR A 161 -32.38 -10.90 -3.90
C THR A 161 -33.88 -10.95 -4.13
N LYS A 162 -34.41 -10.14 -5.06
CA LYS A 162 -35.80 -10.24 -5.47
C LYS A 162 -36.04 -11.67 -5.97
N THR A 163 -36.76 -12.46 -5.19
CA THR A 163 -37.28 -13.74 -5.68
C THR A 163 -38.18 -13.43 -6.87
N LYS A 164 -37.91 -14.08 -8.01
CA LYS A 164 -38.62 -13.86 -9.28
C LYS A 164 -40.09 -14.32 -9.21
N ASP A 165 -40.56 -14.73 -8.05
CA ASP A 165 -41.84 -15.40 -7.84
C ASP A 165 -43.03 -14.42 -7.83
N LYS A 166 -42.79 -13.12 -7.60
CA LYS A 166 -43.87 -12.11 -7.69
C LYS A 166 -44.13 -11.58 -9.10
N ALA A 167 -43.24 -11.79 -10.06
CA ALA A 167 -43.55 -11.54 -11.49
C ALA A 167 -44.41 -12.66 -12.11
N ILE A 168 -44.58 -13.76 -11.38
CA ILE A 168 -45.25 -14.98 -11.82
C ILE A 168 -46.73 -15.00 -11.36
N GLN A 169 -47.12 -14.21 -10.34
CA GLN A 169 -48.50 -14.21 -9.84
C GLN A 169 -49.47 -13.32 -10.62
N ASN A 170 -49.00 -12.36 -11.43
CA ASN A 170 -49.86 -11.65 -12.40
C ASN A 170 -49.96 -12.39 -13.75
N SER A 171 -49.79 -13.71 -13.74
CA SER A 171 -49.92 -14.55 -14.92
C SER A 171 -50.83 -15.73 -14.64
N GLU A 172 -52.06 -15.43 -14.24
CA GLU A 172 -53.18 -16.37 -14.44
C GLU A 172 -53.54 -16.52 -15.93
N ASP A 173 -52.90 -15.76 -16.83
CA ASP A 173 -53.01 -15.91 -18.29
C ASP A 173 -51.85 -16.73 -18.90
N ARG A 174 -51.21 -17.63 -18.13
CA ARG A 174 -50.12 -18.49 -18.63
C ARG A 174 -50.57 -19.74 -19.39
N ASP A 175 -51.84 -19.80 -19.79
CA ASP A 175 -52.38 -20.87 -20.66
C ASP A 175 -52.48 -20.49 -22.15
N ARG A 176 -51.95 -19.32 -22.55
CA ARG A 176 -51.75 -19.01 -23.97
C ARG A 176 -50.32 -18.58 -24.23
N GLY A 177 -49.54 -19.50 -24.81
CA GLY A 177 -48.11 -19.38 -25.09
C GLY A 177 -47.69 -18.02 -25.65
N LEU A 178 -47.11 -17.19 -24.78
CA LEU A 178 -46.39 -15.98 -25.16
C LEU A 178 -44.94 -16.17 -24.73
N GLU A 179 -44.12 -16.58 -25.69
CA GLU A 179 -42.66 -16.58 -25.58
C GLU A 179 -42.18 -15.23 -25.03
N LEU A 180 -41.23 -15.28 -24.09
CA LEU A 180 -40.52 -14.11 -23.57
C LEU A 180 -39.94 -13.32 -24.77
N LYS A 181 -40.57 -12.18 -25.11
CA LYS A 181 -40.22 -11.39 -26.29
C LYS A 181 -38.75 -10.95 -26.19
N LYS A 182 -37.90 -11.48 -27.09
CA LYS A 182 -36.50 -11.06 -27.23
C LYS A 182 -36.44 -9.54 -27.40
N LYS A 183 -35.52 -8.88 -26.69
CA LYS A 183 -35.26 -7.44 -26.84
C LYS A 183 -34.85 -7.17 -28.29
N GLY A 184 -35.67 -6.43 -29.03
CA GLY A 184 -35.43 -6.11 -30.44
C GLY A 184 -36.50 -5.19 -31.03
N ARG A 185 -36.26 -4.76 -32.27
CA ARG A 185 -37.20 -3.95 -33.07
C ARG A 185 -38.51 -4.73 -33.29
N PRO A 186 -39.68 -4.13 -33.05
CA PRO A 186 -40.96 -4.79 -33.34
C PRO A 186 -41.07 -5.13 -34.84
N LYS A 187 -41.67 -6.27 -35.15
CA LYS A 187 -41.94 -6.64 -36.56
C LYS A 187 -42.85 -5.59 -37.19
N LYS A 188 -42.62 -5.27 -38.46
CA LYS A 188 -43.34 -4.22 -39.21
C LYS A 188 -44.86 -4.49 -39.13
N GLY A 189 -45.61 -3.56 -38.54
CA GLY A 189 -47.06 -3.66 -38.34
C GLY A 189 -47.53 -4.06 -36.92
N GLN A 190 -46.63 -4.37 -35.98
CA GLN A 190 -47.01 -4.52 -34.56
C GLN A 190 -46.94 -3.18 -33.83
N GLU A 191 -48.09 -2.71 -33.32
CA GLU A 191 -48.11 -1.66 -32.29
C GLU A 191 -47.68 -2.24 -30.94
N ARG A 192 -46.73 -1.57 -30.30
CA ARG A 192 -46.28 -1.94 -28.95
C ARG A 192 -47.22 -1.28 -27.96
N ALA A 193 -47.81 -2.06 -27.06
CA ALA A 193 -48.55 -1.51 -25.93
C ALA A 193 -47.67 -0.49 -25.18
N LYS A 194 -48.25 0.64 -24.81
CA LYS A 194 -47.52 1.70 -24.09
C LYS A 194 -46.95 1.09 -22.79
N PRO A 195 -45.70 1.40 -22.43
CA PRO A 195 -45.15 0.95 -21.17
C PRO A 195 -46.03 1.47 -20.03
N GLU A 196 -46.23 0.65 -19.01
CA GLU A 196 -46.89 1.13 -17.80
C GLU A 196 -46.15 2.35 -17.24
N PRO A 197 -46.87 3.33 -16.66
CA PRO A 197 -46.26 4.54 -16.15
C PRO A 197 -45.22 4.19 -15.09
N THR A 198 -44.06 4.84 -15.18
CA THR A 198 -42.99 4.66 -14.20
C THR A 198 -43.47 5.15 -12.83
N ARG A 199 -42.81 4.71 -11.76
CA ARG A 199 -43.15 5.11 -10.40
C ARG A 199 -43.20 6.65 -10.23
N ILE A 200 -42.24 7.35 -10.82
CA ILE A 200 -42.16 8.82 -10.82
C ILE A 200 -43.37 9.43 -11.56
N ASP A 201 -43.84 8.81 -12.63
CA ASP A 201 -45.01 9.29 -13.35
C ASP A 201 -46.31 9.09 -12.55
N ARG A 202 -46.40 8.02 -11.76
CA ARG A 202 -47.54 7.74 -10.87
C ARG A 202 -47.59 8.71 -9.69
N GLN A 203 -46.43 9.10 -9.15
CA GLN A 203 -46.33 10.03 -8.02
C GLN A 203 -46.90 11.42 -8.31
N LYS A 204 -46.98 11.85 -9.58
CA LYS A 204 -47.54 13.14 -9.98
C LYS A 204 -49.02 13.30 -9.62
N THR A 205 -49.74 12.19 -9.47
CA THR A 205 -51.18 12.16 -9.18
C THR A 205 -51.52 11.55 -7.82
N MET A 206 -50.51 11.11 -7.05
CA MET A 206 -50.69 10.46 -5.75
C MET A 206 -50.69 11.44 -4.60
N THR A 207 -51.38 11.08 -3.53
CA THR A 207 -51.31 11.77 -2.24
C THR A 207 -50.05 11.40 -1.46
N LEU A 208 -49.68 12.19 -0.47
CA LEU A 208 -48.45 11.98 0.31
C LEU A 208 -48.46 10.65 1.08
N GLU A 209 -49.63 10.24 1.60
CA GLU A 209 -49.79 8.97 2.30
C GLU A 209 -49.60 7.78 1.38
N GLU A 210 -50.14 7.85 0.15
CA GLU A 210 -49.95 6.83 -0.88
C GLU A 210 -48.49 6.74 -1.35
N MET A 211 -47.80 7.88 -1.46
CA MET A 211 -46.38 7.92 -1.82
C MET A 211 -45.50 7.25 -0.76
N LEU A 212 -45.80 7.46 0.52
CA LEU A 212 -45.08 6.83 1.63
C LEU A 212 -45.31 5.32 1.67
N ALA A 213 -46.54 4.87 1.42
CA ALA A 213 -46.87 3.45 1.36
C ALA A 213 -46.22 2.72 0.17
N ASP A 214 -46.01 3.41 -0.94
CA ASP A 214 -45.35 2.87 -2.14
C ASP A 214 -43.81 2.76 -1.99
N LEU A 215 -43.19 3.38 -0.96
CA LEU A 215 -41.73 3.30 -0.73
C LEU A 215 -41.27 1.85 -0.48
N PRO A 216 -40.16 1.42 -1.12
CA PRO A 216 -39.67 0.07 -0.91
C PRO A 216 -39.11 0.00 0.51
N THR A 217 -39.67 -0.90 1.32
CA THR A 217 -39.25 -1.10 2.71
C THR A 217 -38.00 -1.98 2.84
N ALA A 218 -37.60 -2.64 1.75
CA ALA A 218 -36.38 -3.42 1.65
C ALA A 218 -35.26 -2.63 0.95
N CYS A 219 -33.99 -2.95 1.27
CA CYS A 219 -32.83 -2.44 0.56
C CYS A 219 -32.87 -2.94 -0.90
N ASP A 220 -33.31 -2.08 -1.81
CA ASP A 220 -33.22 -2.26 -3.24
C ASP A 220 -31.96 -1.52 -3.70
N LYS A 221 -31.10 -2.15 -4.51
CA LYS A 221 -30.01 -1.39 -5.14
C LYS A 221 -30.70 -0.36 -6.04
N GLY A 222 -30.49 0.92 -5.74
CA GLY A 222 -31.09 2.05 -6.47
C GLY A 222 -30.91 1.96 -7.98
#